data_AF-A0A954VZ05-F1
#
_entry.id   AF-A0A954VZ05-F1
#
_cell.length_a   1.000
_cell.length_b   1.000
_cell.length_c   1.000
_cell.angle_alpha   90.00
_cell.angle_beta   90.00
_cell.angle_gamma   90.00
#
_symmetry.space_group_name_H-M   'P 1'
#
loop_
_entity.id
_entity.type
_entity.pdbx_description
1 polymer ?
#
loop_
_entity_poly.entity_id
_entity_poly.type
_entity_poly.pdbx_seq_one_letter_code
_entity_poly.pdbx_strand_id
1 'polypeptide(L)'
;MLLAADVMITEFMAANERTVRDSFRRYPDWIELHNQGDETASLDQYHLTDDPDNLSKWNFPAGTNLAPNEYLVVYASGLDRVAEDGELHANFQLSASGDYLALTKDFQVLSEFGQDGDDYPDQFADVSFGRSAPNNVLTSTDTPIPISSTETSTITSQIPVTASGNVTDVNVSLNIEHTWASDLDVFLIGPTGTRVELFTDVGSSGDNFVSTVIDDQADTDITAGAVPFTGSFRPEGTLADLNGPAAAGTWTLEINDDFGAQGGQLLNWSLTVETTEGGASGSYVGYLLTPTPGEPNVSEVAEIGPRITRVTKNPGAILADQDFVVTARVRDLHATVDMNTVMLTYRTMYGDSVTVLMLDDGSATSGDETANDGFFAAKIPADALQAGEMVRWYVSAADANGLTSRSPAFLDNSGEDQSPEYWGTLVTDSALDSQLPVYHWFIEPGTESRANSTRGTRSSVFYAGEFYDNVFVRIRGGSSTSLVKKSYKFDFNTAHDFRFDEDADRVTEINVNTTYTNKDYVRQALAFETYDAAGLPASEAFPMRIERNGEFFSVAMFVEQPDANLLAREGLDPDGALYKMFNTFT
;
A
#
# COMPACT_ATOMS: atom_id res chain seq x y z
N MET A 1 -19.25 27.56 12.18
CA MET A 1 -17.96 27.57 12.90
C MET A 1 -16.94 27.29 11.81
N LEU A 2 -16.15 28.28 11.33
CA LEU A 2 -15.18 28.03 10.26
C LEU A 2 -14.25 26.89 10.70
N LEU A 3 -14.18 25.81 9.92
CA LEU A 3 -13.15 24.80 10.09
C LEU A 3 -11.83 25.41 9.59
N ALA A 4 -10.81 25.42 10.45
CA ALA A 4 -9.47 25.86 10.09
C ALA A 4 -8.86 24.90 9.05
N ALA A 5 -7.75 25.29 8.41
CA ALA A 5 -7.00 24.38 7.55
C ALA A 5 -6.70 23.06 8.29
N ASP A 6 -7.02 21.93 7.66
CA ASP A 6 -6.99 20.60 8.28
C ASP A 6 -6.22 19.64 7.37
N VAL A 7 -4.91 19.54 7.58
CA VAL A 7 -4.02 18.74 6.75
C VAL A 7 -3.74 17.43 7.45
N MET A 8 -3.94 16.33 6.73
CA MET A 8 -3.73 14.99 7.24
C MET A 8 -3.09 14.09 6.20
N ILE A 9 -2.52 12.98 6.67
CA ILE A 9 -2.05 11.89 5.79
C ILE A 9 -3.27 11.07 5.38
N THR A 10 -3.44 10.87 4.07
CA THR A 10 -4.56 10.12 3.48
C THR A 10 -4.12 8.79 2.91
N GLU A 11 -2.94 8.69 2.33
CA GLU A 11 -2.45 7.47 1.70
C GLU A 11 -0.92 7.43 1.76
N PHE A 12 -0.34 6.24 1.81
CA PHE A 12 1.09 6.06 1.63
C PHE A 12 1.39 4.68 1.03
N MET A 13 2.57 4.53 0.46
CA MET A 13 3.08 3.26 -0.05
C MET A 13 4.56 3.15 0.30
N ALA A 14 4.92 2.10 1.04
CA ALA A 14 6.30 1.83 1.48
C ALA A 14 7.01 0.74 0.66
N ALA A 15 6.41 0.32 -0.46
CA ALA A 15 6.97 -0.67 -1.37
C ALA A 15 6.47 -0.39 -2.79
N ASN A 16 6.99 0.66 -3.42
CA ASN A 16 6.59 1.05 -4.76
C ASN A 16 7.52 0.42 -5.81
N GLU A 17 7.01 -0.43 -6.70
CA GLU A 17 7.84 -1.07 -7.74
C GLU A 17 7.47 -0.63 -9.14
N ARG A 18 6.20 -0.27 -9.37
CA ARG A 18 5.71 0.06 -10.72
C ARG A 18 4.63 1.13 -10.78
N THR A 19 4.01 1.51 -9.67
CA THR A 19 2.79 2.34 -9.67
C THR A 19 3.09 3.82 -9.86
N VAL A 20 3.72 4.46 -8.88
CA VAL A 20 3.95 5.92 -8.87
C VAL A 20 5.40 6.21 -9.19
N ARG A 21 5.66 6.88 -10.31
CA ARG A 21 7.03 7.09 -10.76
C ARG A 21 7.46 8.53 -10.56
N ASP A 22 8.63 8.73 -9.96
CA ASP A 22 9.24 10.06 -9.85
C ASP A 22 9.81 10.56 -11.19
N SER A 23 10.15 11.84 -11.24
CA SER A 23 10.78 12.53 -12.37
C SER A 23 12.15 11.94 -12.74
N PHE A 24 12.83 11.31 -11.78
CA PHE A 24 14.08 10.56 -11.97
C PHE A 24 13.86 9.16 -12.53
N ARG A 25 12.62 8.83 -12.88
CA ARG A 25 12.22 7.57 -13.50
C ARG A 25 12.29 6.35 -12.57
N ARG A 26 12.30 6.57 -11.25
CA ARG A 26 12.33 5.57 -10.18
C ARG A 26 10.94 5.40 -9.56
N TYR A 27 10.81 4.41 -8.68
CA TYR A 27 9.60 4.12 -7.91
C TYR A 27 9.89 4.23 -6.41
N PRO A 28 10.13 5.44 -5.88
CA PRO A 28 10.35 5.61 -4.45
C PRO A 28 9.03 5.44 -3.67
N ASP A 29 9.15 5.15 -2.39
CA ASP A 29 8.03 5.24 -1.45
C ASP A 29 7.41 6.64 -1.50
N TRP A 30 6.14 6.75 -1.16
CA TRP A 30 5.44 8.03 -1.20
C TRP A 30 4.39 8.14 -0.11
N ILE A 31 4.09 9.38 0.23
CA ILE A 31 3.14 9.82 1.26
C ILE A 31 2.24 10.86 0.61
N GLU A 32 0.95 10.73 0.79
CA GLU A 32 -0.05 11.70 0.33
C GLU A 32 -0.67 12.45 1.50
N LEU A 33 -0.79 13.76 1.31
CA LEU A 33 -1.47 14.68 2.20
C LEU A 33 -2.70 15.25 1.52
N HIS A 34 -3.73 15.53 2.31
CA HIS A 34 -4.93 16.22 1.86
C HIS A 34 -5.28 17.32 2.85
N ASN A 35 -5.60 18.51 2.34
CA ASN A 35 -6.22 19.57 3.12
C ASN A 35 -7.75 19.46 3.06
N GLN A 36 -8.34 18.92 4.13
CA GLN A 36 -9.79 18.75 4.29
C GLN A 36 -10.49 20.01 4.83
N GLY A 37 -9.74 21.06 5.16
CA GLY A 37 -10.29 22.32 5.63
C GLY A 37 -10.69 23.27 4.49
N ASP A 38 -11.46 24.29 4.84
CA ASP A 38 -11.98 25.28 3.89
C ASP A 38 -11.01 26.44 3.60
N GLU A 39 -9.84 26.45 4.24
CA GLU A 39 -8.79 27.46 4.06
C GLU A 39 -7.50 26.87 3.50
N THR A 40 -6.75 27.65 2.72
CA THR A 40 -5.40 27.26 2.26
C THR A 40 -4.47 27.04 3.45
N ALA A 41 -3.91 25.84 3.57
CA ALA A 41 -2.88 25.52 4.55
C ALA A 41 -1.51 25.97 4.03
N SER A 42 -0.83 26.84 4.77
CA SER A 42 0.62 26.99 4.60
C SER A 42 1.32 25.85 5.34
N LEU A 43 2.15 25.09 4.62
CA LEU A 43 2.93 23.99 5.20
C LEU A 43 4.24 24.48 5.83
N ASP A 44 4.42 25.79 5.97
CA ASP A 44 5.50 26.35 6.78
C ASP A 44 5.36 25.78 8.22
N GLN A 45 6.48 25.29 8.78
CA GLN A 45 6.56 24.63 10.09
C GLN A 45 5.87 23.26 10.21
N TYR A 46 5.35 22.70 9.11
CA TYR A 46 4.94 21.30 9.09
C TYR A 46 6.17 20.41 8.93
N HIS A 47 6.06 19.17 9.40
CA HIS A 47 7.09 18.16 9.26
C HIS A 47 6.48 16.79 8.91
N LEU A 48 7.25 15.97 8.18
CA LEU A 48 7.02 14.54 8.08
C LEU A 48 8.10 13.79 8.89
N THR A 49 7.69 12.69 9.51
CA THR A 49 8.60 11.79 10.24
C THR A 49 8.13 10.35 10.20
N ASP A 50 9.08 9.43 10.17
CA ASP A 50 8.98 7.98 10.40
C ASP A 50 9.57 7.59 11.77
N ASP A 51 9.95 8.56 12.60
CA ASP A 51 10.60 8.37 13.89
C ASP A 51 9.80 9.09 15.00
N PRO A 52 9.14 8.35 15.92
CA PRO A 52 8.32 8.94 16.98
C PRO A 52 9.16 9.73 18.00
N ASP A 53 10.47 9.49 18.08
CA ASP A 53 11.38 10.24 18.95
C ASP A 53 11.92 11.51 18.27
N ASN A 54 11.63 11.73 16.98
CA ASN A 54 12.04 12.89 16.20
C ASN A 54 10.90 13.48 15.34
N LEU A 55 10.01 14.23 15.98
CA LEU A 55 8.83 14.82 15.31
C LEU A 55 9.13 15.90 14.26
N SER A 56 10.39 16.33 14.09
CA SER A 56 10.80 17.38 13.14
C SER A 56 11.79 16.88 12.07
N LYS A 57 11.74 15.60 11.72
CA LYS A 57 12.75 14.92 10.89
C LYS A 57 12.92 15.53 9.49
N TRP A 58 11.82 15.80 8.79
CA TRP A 58 11.84 16.44 7.47
C TRP A 58 10.93 17.67 7.45
N ASN A 59 11.40 18.77 6.85
CA ASN A 59 10.66 20.03 6.76
C ASN A 59 10.14 20.24 5.34
N PHE A 60 8.92 20.75 5.20
CA PHE A 60 8.46 21.21 3.90
C PHE A 60 9.27 22.42 3.43
N PRO A 61 9.53 22.58 2.12
CA PRO A 61 10.12 23.80 1.58
C PRO A 61 9.29 25.04 1.94
N ALA A 62 9.98 26.15 2.20
CA ALA A 62 9.30 27.39 2.56
C ALA A 62 8.38 27.87 1.44
N GLY A 63 7.15 28.24 1.78
CA GLY A 63 6.13 28.69 0.84
C GLY A 63 5.37 27.57 0.12
N THR A 64 5.55 26.30 0.53
CA THR A 64 4.61 25.24 0.14
C THR A 64 3.25 25.51 0.75
N ASN A 65 2.22 25.56 -0.09
CA ASN A 65 0.84 25.77 0.32
C ASN A 65 -0.04 24.67 -0.27
N LEU A 66 -1.11 24.33 0.44
CA LEU A 66 -2.10 23.35 0.03
C LEU A 66 -3.49 24.01 0.09
N ALA A 67 -4.10 24.26 -1.06
CA ALA A 67 -5.43 24.85 -1.16
C ALA A 67 -6.51 23.93 -0.54
N PRO A 68 -7.72 24.46 -0.26
CA PRO A 68 -8.83 23.63 0.18
C PRO A 68 -9.09 22.47 -0.79
N ASN A 69 -9.25 21.25 -0.28
CA ASN A 69 -9.43 20.00 -1.03
C ASN A 69 -8.26 19.60 -1.95
N GLU A 70 -7.08 20.22 -1.81
CA GLU A 70 -5.90 19.87 -2.60
C GLU A 70 -5.13 18.71 -1.98
N TYR A 71 -4.62 17.82 -2.85
CA TYR A 71 -3.77 16.69 -2.51
C TYR A 71 -2.31 16.98 -2.85
N LEU A 72 -1.39 16.51 -2.02
CA LEU A 72 0.05 16.64 -2.22
C LEU A 72 0.76 15.32 -1.99
N VAL A 73 1.46 14.85 -3.01
CA VAL A 73 2.34 13.69 -2.92
C VAL A 73 3.76 14.14 -2.57
N VAL A 74 4.33 13.50 -1.54
CA VAL A 74 5.72 13.64 -1.13
C VAL A 74 6.39 12.27 -1.25
N TYR A 75 7.50 12.20 -2.01
CA TYR A 75 8.26 10.97 -2.15
C TYR A 75 9.19 10.77 -0.94
N ALA A 76 9.03 9.68 -0.20
CA ALA A 76 9.96 9.23 0.83
C ALA A 76 11.15 8.50 0.18
N SER A 77 12.01 9.25 -0.52
CA SER A 77 13.09 8.69 -1.33
C SER A 77 14.48 8.72 -0.69
N GLY A 78 14.61 9.35 0.49
CA GLY A 78 15.92 9.58 1.13
C GLY A 78 16.78 10.69 0.53
N LEU A 79 16.31 11.39 -0.52
CA LEU A 79 17.13 12.35 -1.27
C LEU A 79 17.21 13.77 -0.67
N ASP A 80 16.25 14.16 0.17
CA ASP A 80 16.16 15.49 0.78
C ASP A 80 16.25 16.65 -0.24
N ARG A 81 15.35 16.68 -1.23
CA ARG A 81 15.39 17.71 -2.29
C ARG A 81 14.03 18.04 -2.89
N VAL A 82 13.98 19.17 -3.58
CA VAL A 82 12.90 19.50 -4.52
C VAL A 82 13.43 19.27 -5.94
N ALA A 83 12.73 18.47 -6.74
CA ALA A 83 13.08 18.23 -8.14
C ALA A 83 12.82 19.48 -9.00
N GLU A 84 13.36 19.51 -10.23
CA GLU A 84 13.21 20.67 -11.13
C GLU A 84 11.74 20.96 -11.51
N ASP A 85 10.89 19.93 -11.52
CA ASP A 85 9.46 20.00 -11.77
C ASP A 85 8.60 20.23 -10.52
N GLY A 86 9.24 20.35 -9.35
CA GLY A 86 8.58 20.66 -8.09
C GLY A 86 8.26 19.46 -7.21
N GLU A 87 8.59 18.23 -7.63
CA GLU A 87 8.39 17.04 -6.78
C GLU A 87 9.17 17.15 -5.47
N LEU A 88 8.52 16.83 -4.36
CA LEU A 88 9.12 16.87 -3.03
C LEU A 88 9.68 15.50 -2.68
N HIS A 89 10.95 15.46 -2.27
CA HIS A 89 11.61 14.25 -1.78
C HIS A 89 12.07 14.43 -0.33
N ALA A 90 11.53 13.59 0.57
CA ALA A 90 11.93 13.54 1.95
C ALA A 90 13.33 12.93 2.14
N ASN A 91 13.90 13.12 3.34
CA ASN A 91 15.23 12.62 3.72
C ASN A 91 15.22 11.20 4.34
N PHE A 92 14.08 10.51 4.24
CA PHE A 92 13.89 9.14 4.72
C PHE A 92 13.11 8.31 3.71
N GLN A 93 13.08 7.00 3.93
CA GLN A 93 12.29 6.00 3.22
C GLN A 93 11.33 5.33 4.21
N LEU A 94 10.23 4.77 3.73
CA LEU A 94 9.23 4.15 4.59
C LEU A 94 9.58 2.68 4.87
N SER A 95 9.17 2.18 6.03
CA SER A 95 9.35 0.76 6.36
C SER A 95 8.25 -0.08 5.71
N ALA A 96 8.63 -1.00 4.81
CA ALA A 96 7.72 -2.00 4.29
C ALA A 96 7.28 -3.04 5.34
N SER A 97 7.92 -3.12 6.50
CA SER A 97 7.51 -4.01 7.61
C SER A 97 6.56 -3.34 8.61
N GLY A 98 6.04 -2.16 8.27
CA GLY A 98 5.35 -1.28 9.20
C GLY A 98 6.32 -0.58 10.17
N ASP A 99 5.95 0.60 10.65
CA ASP A 99 6.64 1.30 11.74
C ASP A 99 5.78 2.48 12.26
N TYR A 100 6.31 3.69 12.12
CA TYR A 100 5.67 4.97 12.41
C TYR A 100 5.70 5.85 11.18
N LEU A 101 4.66 6.66 11.00
CA LEU A 101 4.59 7.73 10.03
C LEU A 101 3.69 8.82 10.58
N ALA A 102 4.17 10.06 10.66
CA ALA A 102 3.38 11.18 11.15
C ALA A 102 3.61 12.47 10.38
N LEU A 103 2.54 13.25 10.28
CA LEU A 103 2.54 14.66 9.95
C LEU A 103 2.43 15.44 11.26
N THR A 104 3.36 16.36 11.48
CA THR A 104 3.42 17.17 12.70
C THR A 104 3.52 18.64 12.37
N LYS A 105 3.14 19.48 13.33
CA LYS A 105 3.33 20.93 13.29
C LYS A 105 3.61 21.42 14.69
N ASP A 106 4.61 22.29 14.86
CA ASP A 106 4.99 22.84 16.17
C ASP A 106 5.19 21.74 17.25
N PHE A 107 5.76 20.60 16.84
CA PHE A 107 5.96 19.39 17.67
C PHE A 107 4.68 18.72 18.17
N GLN A 108 3.52 19.04 17.58
CA GLN A 108 2.27 18.34 17.80
C GLN A 108 1.99 17.40 16.62
N VAL A 109 1.62 16.16 16.92
CA VAL A 109 1.12 15.23 15.91
C VAL A 109 -0.25 15.70 15.44
N LEU A 110 -0.40 15.87 14.13
CA LEU A 110 -1.68 16.21 13.49
C LEU A 110 -2.34 14.96 12.90
N SER A 111 -1.54 14.06 12.33
CA SER A 111 -1.99 12.81 11.73
C SER A 111 -0.88 11.78 11.81
N GLU A 112 -1.17 10.57 12.28
CA GLU A 112 -0.16 9.50 12.36
C GLU A 112 -0.72 8.10 12.06
N PHE A 113 0.18 7.24 11.59
CA PHE A 113 0.08 5.79 11.55
C PHE A 113 1.21 5.23 12.43
N GLY A 114 0.93 4.25 13.28
CA GLY A 114 1.85 3.80 14.31
C GLY A 114 1.52 4.43 15.67
N GLN A 115 2.51 4.89 16.44
CA GLN A 115 2.37 4.99 17.89
C GLN A 115 1.34 6.04 18.36
N ASP A 116 0.19 5.53 18.82
CA ASP A 116 -1.04 6.19 19.31
C ASP A 116 -2.06 6.65 18.23
N GLY A 117 -1.81 6.34 16.94
CA GLY A 117 -2.74 6.55 15.81
C GLY A 117 -3.25 5.27 15.15
N ASP A 118 -3.55 5.35 13.84
CA ASP A 118 -4.04 4.20 13.05
C ASP A 118 -2.93 3.15 12.83
N ASP A 119 -3.27 1.90 12.50
CA ASP A 119 -2.25 0.85 12.33
C ASP A 119 -1.33 1.16 11.13
N TYR A 120 -0.03 0.91 11.29
CA TYR A 120 0.93 0.84 10.18
C TYR A 120 1.40 -0.62 10.04
N PRO A 121 0.68 -1.44 9.26
CA PRO A 121 1.02 -2.84 9.09
C PRO A 121 2.12 -3.07 8.04
N ASP A 122 2.56 -4.32 7.89
CA ASP A 122 3.40 -4.77 6.76
C ASP A 122 2.80 -4.29 5.42
N GLN A 123 3.62 -3.67 4.58
CA GLN A 123 3.24 -3.15 3.27
C GLN A 123 3.62 -4.15 2.16
N PHE A 124 2.92 -4.06 1.04
CA PHE A 124 3.13 -4.94 -0.11
C PHE A 124 3.52 -4.12 -1.33
N ALA A 125 4.30 -4.74 -2.21
CA ALA A 125 4.66 -4.16 -3.49
C ALA A 125 3.40 -3.64 -4.21
N ASP A 126 3.40 -2.35 -4.55
CA ASP A 126 2.35 -1.66 -5.31
C ASP A 126 0.95 -1.66 -4.69
N VAL A 127 0.84 -1.97 -3.40
CA VAL A 127 -0.38 -1.82 -2.60
C VAL A 127 -0.14 -0.73 -1.58
N SER A 128 -0.93 0.33 -1.64
CA SER A 128 -0.88 1.43 -0.68
C SER A 128 -1.75 1.15 0.55
N PHE A 129 -1.54 1.93 1.59
CA PHE A 129 -2.31 1.90 2.81
C PHE A 129 -2.79 3.31 3.13
N GLY A 130 -4.03 3.44 3.55
CA GLY A 130 -4.61 4.75 3.67
C GLY A 130 -5.98 4.76 4.30
N ARG A 131 -6.44 5.99 4.44
CA ARG A 131 -7.72 6.42 4.96
C ARG A 131 -8.67 6.59 3.79
N SER A 132 -9.83 5.93 3.83
CA SER A 132 -10.90 6.26 2.91
C SER A 132 -11.27 7.73 3.12
N ALA A 133 -11.62 8.42 2.03
CA ALA A 133 -12.30 9.69 2.17
C ALA A 133 -13.52 9.47 3.09
N PRO A 134 -13.89 10.43 3.96
CA PRO A 134 -15.14 10.33 4.68
C PRO A 134 -16.25 10.08 3.65
N ASN A 135 -17.05 9.01 3.84
CA ASN A 135 -18.14 8.58 2.94
C ASN A 135 -19.21 9.67 2.69
N ASN A 136 -19.02 10.86 3.24
CA ASN A 136 -19.95 11.95 3.15
C ASN A 136 -19.69 12.79 1.89
N VAL A 137 -18.45 12.95 1.39
CA VAL A 137 -18.16 13.77 0.19
C VAL A 137 -18.11 12.92 -1.07
N LEU A 138 -19.09 13.11 -1.95
CA LEU A 138 -19.29 12.33 -3.17
C LEU A 138 -19.21 13.26 -4.38
N THR A 139 -18.39 12.93 -5.38
CA THR A 139 -18.15 13.79 -6.55
C THR A 139 -18.87 13.27 -7.79
N SER A 140 -19.37 14.17 -8.63
CA SER A 140 -20.00 13.84 -9.91
C SER A 140 -19.01 13.23 -10.90
N THR A 141 -19.45 12.20 -11.64
CA THR A 141 -18.62 11.51 -12.65
C THR A 141 -19.11 11.71 -14.08
N ASP A 142 -20.26 12.37 -14.25
CA ASP A 142 -20.92 12.66 -15.54
C ASP A 142 -20.71 14.10 -16.02
N THR A 143 -19.79 14.83 -15.40
CA THR A 143 -19.38 16.21 -15.73
C THR A 143 -18.05 16.22 -16.50
N PRO A 144 -17.75 17.27 -17.31
CA PRO A 144 -18.51 18.49 -17.51
C PRO A 144 -19.77 18.31 -18.39
N ILE A 145 -20.82 19.08 -18.12
CA ILE A 145 -22.07 19.07 -18.90
C ILE A 145 -22.31 20.46 -19.51
N PRO A 146 -22.44 20.59 -20.85
CA PRO A 146 -22.65 21.88 -21.50
C PRO A 146 -24.06 22.43 -21.26
N ILE A 147 -24.14 23.75 -21.05
CA ILE A 147 -25.38 24.56 -20.96
C ILE A 147 -25.52 25.34 -22.27
N SER A 148 -26.70 25.26 -22.91
CA SER A 148 -26.90 25.74 -24.29
C SER A 148 -26.82 27.26 -24.39
N SER A 149 -26.03 27.77 -25.33
CA SER A 149 -25.93 29.21 -25.59
C SER A 149 -26.96 29.76 -26.59
N THR A 150 -27.96 28.96 -26.97
CA THR A 150 -28.86 29.28 -28.10
C THR A 150 -30.34 29.04 -27.83
N GLU A 151 -30.66 28.37 -26.72
CA GLU A 151 -32.02 28.08 -26.28
C GLU A 151 -31.99 27.89 -24.76
N THR A 152 -33.13 28.11 -24.10
CA THR A 152 -33.30 27.73 -22.70
C THR A 152 -33.04 26.24 -22.55
N SER A 153 -32.31 25.81 -21.52
CA SER A 153 -31.91 24.42 -21.37
C SER A 153 -31.98 23.95 -19.94
N THR A 154 -32.37 22.70 -19.72
CA THR A 154 -32.29 22.05 -18.40
C THR A 154 -31.31 20.89 -18.50
N ILE A 155 -30.29 20.91 -17.65
CA ILE A 155 -29.32 19.82 -17.52
C ILE A 155 -29.44 19.18 -16.14
N THR A 156 -29.08 17.90 -16.04
CA THR A 156 -29.04 17.17 -14.78
C THR A 156 -27.75 16.39 -14.67
N SER A 157 -27.17 16.35 -13.47
CA SER A 157 -26.05 15.48 -13.11
C SER A 157 -26.42 14.65 -11.87
N GLN A 158 -25.99 13.39 -11.84
CA GLN A 158 -26.41 12.42 -10.83
C GLN A 158 -25.25 11.84 -10.02
N ILE A 159 -25.44 11.77 -8.70
CA ILE A 159 -24.53 11.09 -7.76
C ILE A 159 -25.29 9.94 -7.09
N PRO A 160 -24.88 8.67 -7.31
CA PRO A 160 -25.41 7.55 -6.54
C PRO A 160 -24.78 7.52 -5.14
N VAL A 161 -25.61 7.57 -4.10
CA VAL A 161 -25.20 7.49 -2.69
C VAL A 161 -25.53 6.11 -2.15
N THR A 162 -24.54 5.44 -1.55
CA THR A 162 -24.70 4.14 -0.88
C THR A 162 -24.76 4.24 0.65
N ALA A 163 -24.52 5.43 1.22
CA ALA A 163 -24.51 5.68 2.65
C ALA A 163 -25.81 5.25 3.34
N SER A 164 -25.70 4.49 4.43
CA SER A 164 -26.80 4.07 5.29
C SER A 164 -27.22 5.18 6.26
N GLY A 165 -28.40 5.02 6.86
CA GLY A 165 -28.95 5.97 7.81
C GLY A 165 -29.80 7.07 7.17
N ASN A 166 -30.35 7.92 8.04
CA ASN A 166 -31.23 9.02 7.65
C ASN A 166 -30.45 10.33 7.58
N VAL A 167 -30.67 11.16 6.57
CA VAL A 167 -29.94 12.43 6.36
C VAL A 167 -30.08 13.35 7.58
N THR A 168 -28.97 13.92 8.05
CA THR A 168 -28.92 14.93 9.12
C THR A 168 -28.39 16.27 8.66
N ASP A 169 -27.57 16.30 7.61
CA ASP A 169 -27.06 17.52 6.99
C ASP A 169 -26.68 17.25 5.53
N VAL A 170 -26.73 18.29 4.69
CA VAL A 170 -26.39 18.22 3.26
C VAL A 170 -25.70 19.50 2.82
N ASN A 171 -24.53 19.38 2.17
CA ASN A 171 -23.83 20.51 1.54
C ASN A 171 -23.55 20.22 0.07
N VAL A 172 -23.56 21.25 -0.77
CA VAL A 172 -23.28 21.13 -2.22
C VAL A 172 -22.11 22.03 -2.58
N SER A 173 -21.06 21.47 -3.17
CA SER A 173 -19.98 22.27 -3.78
C SER A 173 -20.10 22.21 -5.30
N LEU A 174 -20.01 23.35 -5.99
CA LEU A 174 -20.17 23.40 -7.45
C LEU A 174 -19.23 24.39 -8.14
N ASN A 175 -18.88 24.05 -9.37
CA ASN A 175 -18.16 24.91 -10.31
C ASN A 175 -18.98 25.00 -11.61
N ILE A 176 -19.46 26.20 -11.94
CA ILE A 176 -20.24 26.47 -13.14
C ILE A 176 -19.60 27.64 -13.87
N GLU A 177 -19.21 27.40 -15.12
CA GLU A 177 -18.92 28.48 -16.06
C GLU A 177 -20.21 28.87 -16.75
N HIS A 178 -20.61 30.13 -16.68
CA HIS A 178 -21.78 30.64 -17.40
C HIS A 178 -21.71 32.17 -17.52
N THR A 179 -22.08 32.68 -18.69
CA THR A 179 -22.15 34.12 -18.93
C THR A 179 -23.49 34.63 -18.41
N TRP A 180 -23.48 35.44 -17.35
CA TRP A 180 -24.67 35.86 -16.57
C TRP A 180 -25.27 34.74 -15.71
N ALA A 181 -24.75 34.65 -14.49
CA ALA A 181 -25.25 33.76 -13.45
C ALA A 181 -26.75 33.94 -13.15
N SER A 182 -27.34 35.10 -13.46
CA SER A 182 -28.76 35.36 -13.25
C SER A 182 -29.68 34.56 -14.15
N ASP A 183 -29.16 33.89 -15.18
CA ASP A 183 -29.98 33.08 -16.07
C ASP A 183 -30.17 31.65 -15.51
N LEU A 184 -29.50 31.32 -14.40
CA LEU A 184 -29.48 29.97 -13.83
C LEU A 184 -30.41 29.80 -12.61
N ASP A 185 -31.28 28.80 -12.70
CA ASP A 185 -32.02 28.24 -11.59
C ASP A 185 -31.45 26.87 -11.21
N VAL A 186 -30.96 26.71 -9.98
CA VAL A 186 -30.26 25.50 -9.54
C VAL A 186 -30.96 24.84 -8.36
N PHE A 187 -31.17 23.53 -8.48
CA PHE A 187 -31.90 22.73 -7.51
C PHE A 187 -31.17 21.43 -7.18
N LEU A 188 -31.27 21.01 -5.92
CA LEU A 188 -30.87 19.67 -5.50
C LEU A 188 -32.10 18.80 -5.27
N ILE A 189 -32.10 17.60 -5.84
CA ILE A 189 -33.17 16.61 -5.68
C ILE A 189 -32.62 15.41 -4.90
N GLY A 190 -33.16 15.17 -3.72
CA GLY A 190 -32.85 14.01 -2.89
C GLY A 190 -33.45 12.70 -3.42
N PRO A 191 -33.03 11.54 -2.88
CA PRO A 191 -33.37 10.22 -3.41
C PRO A 191 -34.86 9.87 -3.27
N THR A 192 -35.57 10.56 -2.37
CA THR A 192 -37.03 10.43 -2.21
C THR A 192 -37.82 11.40 -3.08
N GLY A 193 -37.16 12.20 -3.92
CA GLY A 193 -37.78 13.20 -4.80
C GLY A 193 -38.04 14.56 -4.16
N THR A 194 -37.57 14.81 -2.93
CA THR A 194 -37.58 16.15 -2.33
C THR A 194 -36.67 17.06 -3.15
N ARG A 195 -37.20 18.16 -3.68
CA ARG A 195 -36.46 19.12 -4.53
C ARG A 195 -36.31 20.43 -3.78
N VAL A 196 -35.06 20.85 -3.53
CA VAL A 196 -34.69 22.07 -2.81
C VAL A 196 -34.06 23.06 -3.78
N GLU A 197 -34.47 24.32 -3.67
CA GLU A 197 -33.88 25.45 -4.38
C GLU A 197 -32.55 25.85 -3.75
N LEU A 198 -31.47 25.78 -4.51
CA LEU A 198 -30.17 26.28 -4.06
C LEU A 198 -30.11 27.79 -4.32
N PHE A 199 -30.40 28.22 -5.53
CA PHE A 199 -30.50 29.64 -5.92
C PHE A 199 -31.22 29.80 -7.27
N THR A 200 -31.80 30.96 -7.49
CA THR A 200 -32.43 31.40 -8.74
C THR A 200 -32.14 32.88 -9.00
N ASP A 201 -31.93 33.26 -10.26
CA ASP A 201 -31.74 34.66 -10.66
C ASP A 201 -30.60 35.46 -9.95
N VAL A 202 -29.57 34.78 -9.42
CA VAL A 202 -28.50 35.42 -8.62
C VAL A 202 -27.38 36.02 -9.47
N GLY A 203 -26.69 37.05 -8.96
CA GLY A 203 -25.45 37.56 -9.59
C GLY A 203 -25.65 38.58 -10.71
N SER A 204 -26.89 38.88 -11.10
CA SER A 204 -27.21 39.83 -12.18
C SER A 204 -26.40 39.51 -13.46
N SER A 205 -25.92 40.53 -14.18
CA SER A 205 -25.18 40.35 -15.43
C SER A 205 -23.71 39.91 -15.27
N GLY A 206 -23.34 39.27 -14.17
CA GLY A 206 -21.97 38.83 -13.93
C GLY A 206 -21.84 37.31 -13.94
N ASP A 207 -20.61 36.82 -14.04
CA ASP A 207 -20.34 35.46 -14.53
C ASP A 207 -19.89 34.51 -13.41
N ASN A 208 -20.23 33.23 -13.59
CA ASN A 208 -19.64 32.06 -12.95
C ASN A 208 -19.88 31.82 -11.45
N PHE A 209 -19.73 30.55 -11.10
CA PHE A 209 -19.61 30.00 -9.75
C PHE A 209 -18.30 29.23 -9.68
N VAL A 210 -17.40 29.62 -8.77
CA VAL A 210 -16.04 29.09 -8.67
C VAL A 210 -15.79 28.69 -7.23
N SER A 211 -15.71 27.38 -6.98
CA SER A 211 -15.60 26.82 -5.63
C SER A 211 -16.70 27.37 -4.71
N THR A 212 -17.94 27.37 -5.23
CA THR A 212 -19.11 27.83 -4.48
C THR A 212 -19.67 26.67 -3.67
N VAL A 213 -19.80 26.87 -2.36
CA VAL A 213 -20.44 25.92 -1.46
C VAL A 213 -21.81 26.45 -1.06
N ILE A 214 -22.83 25.61 -1.14
CA ILE A 214 -24.19 25.90 -0.69
C ILE A 214 -24.46 25.07 0.56
N ASP A 215 -24.72 25.76 1.66
CA ASP A 215 -24.89 25.22 3.02
C ASP A 215 -25.82 26.13 3.83
N ASP A 216 -26.85 25.57 4.47
CA ASP A 216 -27.78 26.30 5.35
C ASP A 216 -27.08 27.00 6.54
N GLN A 217 -25.89 26.55 6.91
CA GLN A 217 -25.10 27.05 8.04
C GLN A 217 -24.02 28.05 7.65
N ALA A 218 -23.91 28.38 6.35
CA ALA A 218 -23.07 29.49 5.90
C ALA A 218 -23.54 30.83 6.49
N ASP A 219 -22.64 31.81 6.61
CA ASP A 219 -22.96 33.11 7.23
C ASP A 219 -23.66 34.09 6.27
N THR A 220 -23.46 33.94 4.96
CA THR A 220 -23.91 34.89 3.92
C THR A 220 -24.98 34.24 3.04
N ASP A 221 -26.09 34.93 2.78
CA ASP A 221 -27.09 34.45 1.82
C ASP A 221 -26.54 34.54 0.39
N ILE A 222 -26.82 33.56 -0.47
CA ILE A 222 -26.37 33.56 -1.86
C ILE A 222 -26.82 34.83 -2.62
N THR A 223 -28.00 35.36 -2.30
CA THR A 223 -28.52 36.62 -2.86
C THR A 223 -27.74 37.87 -2.44
N ALA A 224 -26.96 37.79 -1.36
CA ALA A 224 -26.05 38.84 -0.91
C ALA A 224 -24.62 38.66 -1.43
N GLY A 225 -24.33 37.52 -2.08
CA GLY A 225 -23.05 37.24 -2.73
C GLY A 225 -22.83 38.08 -3.98
N ALA A 226 -21.58 38.06 -4.46
CA ALA A 226 -21.20 38.73 -5.70
C ALA A 226 -20.46 37.76 -6.61
N VAL A 227 -20.68 37.91 -7.91
CA VAL A 227 -20.01 37.17 -8.98
C VAL A 227 -18.52 37.57 -9.13
N PRO A 228 -17.64 36.63 -9.50
CA PRO A 228 -17.89 35.19 -9.49
C PRO A 228 -18.14 34.72 -8.06
N PHE A 229 -19.19 33.91 -7.87
CA PHE A 229 -19.50 33.38 -6.54
C PHE A 229 -18.34 32.49 -6.10
N THR A 230 -17.77 32.77 -4.94
CA THR A 230 -16.63 32.05 -4.35
C THR A 230 -16.86 31.92 -2.85
N GLY A 231 -16.64 30.72 -2.30
CA GLY A 231 -16.88 30.43 -0.88
C GLY A 231 -18.30 29.94 -0.57
N SER A 232 -18.68 29.95 0.72
CA SER A 232 -19.90 29.32 1.22
C SER A 232 -21.07 30.30 1.36
N PHE A 233 -22.25 29.89 0.91
CA PHE A 233 -23.48 30.68 0.94
C PHE A 233 -24.68 29.86 1.40
N ARG A 234 -25.62 30.51 2.10
CA ARG A 234 -26.93 29.92 2.38
C ARG A 234 -27.78 29.90 1.11
N PRO A 235 -28.46 28.79 0.82
CA PRO A 235 -29.38 28.71 -0.30
C PRO A 235 -30.56 29.68 -0.14
N GLU A 236 -31.28 29.93 -1.23
CA GLU A 236 -32.59 30.60 -1.17
C GLU A 236 -33.68 29.70 -0.59
N GLY A 237 -33.58 28.39 -0.84
CA GLY A 237 -34.36 27.35 -0.17
C GLY A 237 -33.78 26.97 1.20
N THR A 238 -34.03 25.74 1.64
CA THR A 238 -33.50 25.19 2.90
C THR A 238 -33.06 23.76 2.67
N LEU A 239 -31.74 23.51 2.71
CA LEU A 239 -31.16 22.17 2.54
C LEU A 239 -31.63 21.20 3.63
N ALA A 240 -31.94 21.69 4.83
CA ALA A 240 -32.51 20.90 5.92
C ALA A 240 -33.88 20.28 5.59
N ASP A 241 -34.57 20.71 4.51
CA ASP A 241 -35.76 20.01 4.00
C ASP A 241 -35.44 18.59 3.48
N LEU A 242 -34.16 18.30 3.21
CA LEU A 242 -33.66 16.98 2.84
C LEU A 242 -33.35 16.10 4.05
N ASN A 243 -33.41 16.64 5.28
CA ASN A 243 -33.12 15.89 6.51
C ASN A 243 -34.24 14.93 6.88
N GLY A 244 -33.88 13.73 7.33
CA GLY A 244 -34.80 12.72 7.87
C GLY A 244 -35.07 11.51 6.96
N PRO A 245 -35.20 11.60 5.63
CA PRO A 245 -35.23 10.44 4.74
C PRO A 245 -33.91 9.65 4.70
N ALA A 246 -33.91 8.44 4.12
CA ALA A 246 -32.70 7.64 3.94
C ALA A 246 -31.72 8.32 2.95
N ALA A 247 -30.43 8.31 3.27
CA ALA A 247 -29.39 8.93 2.43
C ALA A 247 -29.12 8.15 1.14
N ALA A 248 -29.21 6.81 1.19
CA ALA A 248 -28.99 5.94 0.05
C ALA A 248 -29.98 6.20 -1.10
N GLY A 249 -29.45 6.30 -2.32
CA GLY A 249 -30.20 6.52 -3.55
C GLY A 249 -29.52 7.54 -4.46
N THR A 250 -30.19 7.88 -5.56
CA THR A 250 -29.65 8.83 -6.54
C THR A 250 -30.01 10.25 -6.16
N TRP A 251 -28.99 11.09 -5.97
CA TRP A 251 -29.12 12.52 -5.81
C TRP A 251 -28.90 13.19 -7.16
N THR A 252 -29.72 14.19 -7.48
CA THR A 252 -29.67 14.86 -8.78
C THR A 252 -29.49 16.37 -8.59
N LEU A 253 -28.42 16.93 -9.16
CA LEU A 253 -28.30 18.37 -9.37
C LEU A 253 -29.01 18.72 -10.68
N GLU A 254 -29.96 19.64 -10.61
CA GLU A 254 -30.72 20.14 -11.76
C GLU A 254 -30.41 21.62 -11.97
N ILE A 255 -29.99 21.98 -13.19
CA ILE A 255 -29.66 23.35 -13.56
C ILE A 255 -30.54 23.72 -14.75
N ASN A 256 -31.35 24.75 -14.60
CA ASN A 256 -32.16 25.33 -15.66
C ASN A 256 -31.60 26.70 -16.05
N ASP A 257 -31.24 26.84 -17.32
CA ASP A 257 -30.96 28.11 -17.98
C ASP A 257 -32.25 28.59 -18.64
N ASP A 258 -32.85 29.64 -18.10
CA ASP A 258 -34.14 30.15 -18.54
C ASP A 258 -34.04 31.26 -19.60
N PHE A 259 -32.82 31.57 -20.09
CA PHE A 259 -32.57 32.63 -21.06
C PHE A 259 -31.68 32.20 -22.25
N GLY A 260 -32.31 32.01 -23.41
CA GLY A 260 -31.65 31.47 -24.61
C GLY A 260 -30.75 32.44 -25.41
N ALA A 261 -29.76 33.07 -24.80
CA ALA A 261 -28.71 33.83 -25.50
C ALA A 261 -27.31 33.77 -24.88
N GLN A 262 -27.19 33.15 -23.69
CA GLN A 262 -25.95 32.92 -22.96
C GLN A 262 -25.85 31.43 -22.64
N GLY A 263 -24.64 30.94 -22.36
CA GLY A 263 -24.42 29.54 -22.08
C GLY A 263 -23.10 29.31 -21.36
N GLY A 264 -22.76 28.04 -21.18
CA GLY A 264 -21.67 27.67 -20.31
C GLY A 264 -21.55 26.17 -20.11
N GLN A 265 -21.10 25.75 -18.94
CA GLN A 265 -21.00 24.35 -18.54
C GLN A 265 -20.98 24.19 -17.02
N LEU A 266 -21.62 23.13 -16.53
CA LEU A 266 -21.31 22.58 -15.22
C LEU A 266 -19.97 21.87 -15.33
N LEU A 267 -18.95 22.34 -14.62
CA LEU A 267 -17.59 21.76 -14.65
C LEU A 267 -17.51 20.50 -13.79
N ASN A 268 -17.96 20.61 -12.54
CA ASN A 268 -18.06 19.54 -11.56
C ASN A 268 -18.93 19.99 -10.39
N TRP A 269 -19.42 19.04 -9.61
CA TRP A 269 -19.99 19.29 -8.29
C TRP A 269 -19.74 18.11 -7.37
N SER A 270 -19.81 18.36 -6.07
CA SER A 270 -19.80 17.32 -5.05
C SER A 270 -20.93 17.55 -4.04
N LEU A 271 -21.34 16.45 -3.42
CA LEU A 271 -22.38 16.39 -2.41
C LEU A 271 -21.77 15.90 -1.12
N THR A 272 -21.95 16.65 -0.03
CA THR A 272 -21.69 16.17 1.32
C THR A 272 -22.99 15.72 1.96
N VAL A 273 -23.11 14.50 2.46
CA VAL A 273 -24.30 14.01 3.19
C VAL A 273 -23.91 13.45 4.56
N GLU A 274 -24.43 14.05 5.63
CA GLU A 274 -24.34 13.48 6.98
C GLU A 274 -25.60 12.67 7.32
N THR A 275 -25.49 11.66 8.20
CA THR A 275 -26.65 10.82 8.57
C THR A 275 -26.80 10.58 10.09
N THR A 276 -27.94 10.03 10.52
CA THR A 276 -28.26 9.71 11.93
C THR A 276 -27.44 8.56 12.51
N GLU A 277 -26.68 7.85 11.67
CA GLU A 277 -25.59 6.98 12.13
C GLU A 277 -24.31 7.79 12.44
N GLY A 278 -24.44 9.13 12.40
CA GLY A 278 -23.43 10.14 12.71
C GLY A 278 -22.76 9.87 14.05
N GLY A 279 -21.55 9.30 13.93
CA GLY A 279 -20.70 8.92 15.04
C GLY A 279 -19.81 7.71 14.79
N ALA A 280 -20.04 6.93 13.73
CA ALA A 280 -19.15 5.83 13.33
C ALA A 280 -19.18 5.54 11.82
N SER A 281 -18.97 6.57 10.99
CA SER A 281 -18.22 6.38 9.74
C SER A 281 -16.85 6.99 10.01
N GLY A 282 -16.03 6.28 10.80
CA GLY A 282 -14.61 6.61 10.80
C GLY A 282 -14.12 6.57 9.35
N SER A 283 -13.20 7.45 9.00
CA SER A 283 -12.33 7.15 7.87
C SER A 283 -11.86 5.70 8.03
N TYR A 284 -12.22 4.82 7.09
CA TYR A 284 -11.78 3.44 7.17
C TYR A 284 -10.31 3.41 6.83
N VAL A 285 -9.52 2.72 7.64
CA VAL A 285 -8.08 2.61 7.42
C VAL A 285 -7.76 1.18 7.00
N GLY A 286 -6.98 1.03 5.94
CA GLY A 286 -6.66 -0.28 5.39
C GLY A 286 -5.92 -0.20 4.06
N TYR A 287 -5.85 -1.34 3.37
CA TYR A 287 -5.14 -1.45 2.10
C TYR A 287 -5.96 -0.98 0.90
N LEU A 288 -5.31 -0.28 -0.01
CA LEU A 288 -5.82 0.07 -1.33
C LEU A 288 -5.09 -0.77 -2.38
N LEU A 289 -5.82 -1.73 -2.97
CA LEU A 289 -5.29 -2.57 -4.06
C LEU A 289 -5.07 -1.79 -5.36
N THR A 290 -5.66 -0.59 -5.46
CA THR A 290 -5.43 0.36 -6.53
C THR A 290 -5.12 1.69 -5.89
N PRO A 291 -3.84 2.10 -5.85
CA PRO A 291 -3.44 3.36 -5.24
C PRO A 291 -4.03 4.57 -5.96
N THR A 292 -4.29 5.65 -5.23
CA THR A 292 -4.99 6.86 -5.73
C THR A 292 -4.19 8.15 -5.53
N PRO A 293 -2.90 8.20 -5.92
CA PRO A 293 -2.06 9.38 -5.69
C PRO A 293 -2.62 10.64 -6.38
N GLY A 294 -2.82 11.68 -5.58
CA GLY A 294 -3.35 12.97 -6.00
C GLY A 294 -4.88 13.03 -6.09
N GLU A 295 -5.59 11.96 -5.73
CA GLU A 295 -7.04 11.83 -5.86
C GLU A 295 -7.66 11.27 -4.57
N PRO A 296 -8.96 11.48 -4.31
CA PRO A 296 -9.58 10.90 -3.13
C PRO A 296 -9.59 9.36 -3.17
N ASN A 297 -9.36 8.74 -2.01
CA ASN A 297 -9.50 7.31 -1.78
C ASN A 297 -11.00 6.90 -1.83
N VAL A 298 -11.56 6.78 -3.04
CA VAL A 298 -13.01 6.54 -3.29
C VAL A 298 -13.42 5.06 -3.37
N SER A 299 -12.47 4.13 -3.26
CA SER A 299 -12.77 2.70 -3.21
C SER A 299 -13.00 2.23 -1.78
N GLU A 300 -13.80 1.17 -1.59
CA GLU A 300 -13.85 0.47 -0.32
C GLU A 300 -12.45 -0.06 -0.02
N VAL A 301 -11.82 0.53 0.99
CA VAL A 301 -10.55 0.06 1.53
C VAL A 301 -10.75 -1.38 1.98
N ALA A 302 -9.84 -2.29 1.64
CA ALA A 302 -10.00 -3.69 2.00
C ALA A 302 -10.04 -3.80 3.54
N GLU A 303 -11.25 -4.01 4.09
CA GLU A 303 -11.42 -4.23 5.51
C GLU A 303 -10.71 -5.52 5.88
N ILE A 304 -9.62 -5.36 6.64
CA ILE A 304 -8.93 -6.48 7.25
C ILE A 304 -9.62 -6.78 8.59
N GLY A 305 -9.76 -8.07 8.88
CA GLY A 305 -10.23 -8.53 10.18
C GLY A 305 -9.22 -8.24 11.31
N PRO A 306 -9.18 -9.07 12.36
CA PRO A 306 -8.34 -8.84 13.53
C PRO A 306 -6.87 -8.53 13.22
N ARG A 307 -6.25 -7.70 14.06
CA ARG A 307 -4.83 -7.39 13.97
C ARG A 307 -4.01 -8.60 14.41
N ILE A 308 -3.26 -9.21 13.48
CA ILE A 308 -2.38 -10.36 13.73
C ILE A 308 -0.93 -9.88 13.69
N THR A 309 -0.26 -9.90 14.85
CA THR A 309 1.12 -9.41 15.02
C THR A 309 1.95 -10.42 15.81
N ARG A 310 3.27 -10.21 15.88
CA ARG A 310 4.18 -11.06 16.68
C ARG A 310 4.01 -12.56 16.39
N VAL A 311 3.72 -12.89 15.14
CA VAL A 311 3.68 -14.28 14.69
C VAL A 311 5.08 -14.87 14.80
N THR A 312 5.22 -16.16 15.09
CA THR A 312 6.48 -16.88 14.92
C THR A 312 6.89 -16.81 13.44
N LYS A 313 7.71 -15.80 13.11
CA LYS A 313 8.12 -15.44 11.75
C LYS A 313 9.49 -16.04 11.47
N ASN A 314 9.56 -16.90 10.46
CA ASN A 314 10.79 -17.42 9.86
C ASN A 314 11.90 -17.79 10.86
N PRO A 315 11.64 -18.66 11.85
CA PRO A 315 12.67 -19.09 12.78
C PRO A 315 13.80 -19.82 12.04
N GLY A 316 14.99 -19.85 12.65
CA GLY A 316 16.07 -20.71 12.20
C GLY A 316 15.67 -22.19 12.14
N ALA A 317 16.54 -23.00 11.55
CA ALA A 317 16.23 -24.40 11.29
C ALA A 317 15.85 -25.15 12.59
N ILE A 318 14.80 -25.96 12.50
CA ILE A 318 14.24 -26.71 13.62
C ILE A 318 14.64 -28.19 13.54
N LEU A 319 14.45 -28.93 14.62
CA LEU A 319 14.65 -30.38 14.66
C LEU A 319 13.33 -31.11 14.45
N ALA A 320 13.38 -32.33 13.92
CA ALA A 320 12.21 -33.19 13.71
C ALA A 320 11.83 -34.04 14.96
N ASP A 321 12.39 -33.74 16.13
CA ASP A 321 12.30 -34.58 17.33
C ASP A 321 11.21 -34.14 18.32
N GLN A 322 10.60 -32.97 18.10
CA GLN A 322 9.57 -32.41 18.95
C GLN A 322 8.56 -31.59 18.15
N ASP A 323 7.38 -31.42 18.74
CA ASP A 323 6.36 -30.53 18.21
C ASP A 323 6.92 -29.10 18.13
N PHE A 324 6.59 -28.41 17.05
CA PHE A 324 6.99 -27.03 16.83
C PHE A 324 5.83 -26.08 17.17
N VAL A 325 6.04 -25.18 18.12
CA VAL A 325 5.01 -24.22 18.56
C VAL A 325 5.04 -22.97 17.68
N VAL A 326 3.89 -22.62 17.12
CA VAL A 326 3.65 -21.34 16.46
C VAL A 326 2.77 -20.48 17.37
N THR A 327 3.21 -19.26 17.62
CA THR A 327 2.49 -18.27 18.40
C THR A 327 2.12 -17.07 17.53
N ALA A 328 1.03 -16.39 17.87
CA ALA A 328 0.66 -15.11 17.28
C ALA A 328 -0.09 -14.26 18.29
N ARG A 329 0.12 -12.95 18.27
CA ARG A 329 -0.72 -12.02 19.01
C ARG A 329 -1.88 -11.56 18.16
N VAL A 330 -3.11 -11.80 18.61
CA VAL A 330 -4.32 -11.44 17.87
C VAL A 330 -5.17 -10.51 18.72
N ARG A 331 -5.53 -9.36 18.17
CA ARG A 331 -6.30 -8.32 18.87
C ARG A 331 -7.39 -7.74 17.99
N ASP A 332 -8.41 -7.23 18.65
CA ASP A 332 -9.49 -6.47 18.04
C ASP A 332 -8.89 -5.33 17.20
N LEU A 333 -9.45 -5.11 16.01
CA LEU A 333 -9.18 -3.94 15.19
C LEU A 333 -10.45 -3.09 15.12
N HIS A 334 -11.48 -3.60 14.44
CA HIS A 334 -12.77 -2.93 14.30
C HIS A 334 -13.87 -3.59 15.15
N ALA A 335 -13.85 -4.91 15.25
CA ALA A 335 -14.76 -5.70 16.08
C ALA A 335 -13.99 -6.72 16.92
N THR A 336 -14.69 -7.28 17.91
CA THR A 336 -14.13 -8.30 18.79
C THR A 336 -13.71 -9.53 18.01
N VAL A 337 -12.50 -10.04 18.26
CA VAL A 337 -12.02 -11.29 17.66
C VAL A 337 -12.94 -12.46 18.03
N ASP A 338 -13.37 -13.24 17.04
CA ASP A 338 -13.98 -14.55 17.32
C ASP A 338 -12.86 -15.55 17.62
N MET A 339 -12.67 -15.86 18.90
CA MET A 339 -11.63 -16.76 19.38
C MET A 339 -11.70 -18.17 18.73
N ASN A 340 -12.83 -18.59 18.16
CA ASN A 340 -12.95 -19.88 17.48
C ASN A 340 -12.43 -19.85 16.03
N THR A 341 -11.94 -18.69 15.57
CA THR A 341 -11.49 -18.48 14.19
C THR A 341 -10.00 -18.20 14.09
N VAL A 342 -9.28 -18.14 15.22
CA VAL A 342 -7.82 -17.99 15.24
C VAL A 342 -7.19 -19.32 14.85
N MET A 343 -6.79 -19.44 13.59
CA MET A 343 -6.32 -20.67 12.98
C MET A 343 -4.86 -20.57 12.59
N LEU A 344 -4.10 -21.63 12.84
CA LEU A 344 -2.83 -21.92 12.20
C LEU A 344 -3.10 -22.83 11.01
N THR A 345 -2.73 -22.40 9.81
CA THR A 345 -2.70 -23.29 8.64
C THR A 345 -1.26 -23.52 8.25
N TYR A 346 -0.82 -24.78 8.26
CA TYR A 346 0.54 -25.17 7.92
C TYR A 346 0.55 -26.27 6.84
N ARG A 347 1.67 -26.40 6.15
CA ARG A 347 1.95 -27.50 5.23
C ARG A 347 3.44 -27.82 5.21
N THR A 348 3.74 -29.08 4.97
CA THR A 348 5.10 -29.55 4.73
C THR A 348 5.33 -29.60 3.22
N MET A 349 6.44 -29.01 2.76
CA MET A 349 6.78 -28.90 1.35
C MET A 349 5.62 -28.30 0.52
N TYR A 350 5.19 -29.02 -0.53
CA TYR A 350 4.03 -28.70 -1.36
C TYR A 350 2.93 -29.76 -1.17
N GLY A 351 2.90 -30.44 -0.02
CA GLY A 351 1.82 -31.35 0.37
C GLY A 351 0.53 -30.60 0.77
N ASP A 352 -0.49 -31.34 1.17
CA ASP A 352 -1.77 -30.76 1.60
C ASP A 352 -1.61 -29.87 2.85
N SER A 353 -2.43 -28.82 2.93
CA SER A 353 -2.48 -27.95 4.11
C SER A 353 -3.31 -28.57 5.22
N VAL A 354 -2.84 -28.39 6.46
CA VAL A 354 -3.53 -28.75 7.70
C VAL A 354 -3.85 -27.48 8.47
N THR A 355 -5.09 -27.36 8.91
CA THR A 355 -5.56 -26.22 9.71
C THR A 355 -5.91 -26.68 11.12
N VAL A 356 -5.37 -25.98 12.11
CA VAL A 356 -5.59 -26.24 13.54
C VAL A 356 -5.97 -24.95 14.25
N LEU A 357 -6.84 -25.05 15.25
CA LEU A 357 -7.22 -23.92 16.10
C LEU A 357 -6.04 -23.55 17.01
N MET A 358 -5.76 -22.25 17.12
CA MET A 358 -4.84 -21.69 18.10
C MET A 358 -5.61 -21.27 19.36
N LEU A 359 -5.01 -21.46 20.53
CA LEU A 359 -5.65 -21.20 21.82
C LEU A 359 -4.82 -20.22 22.67
N ASP A 360 -5.52 -19.36 23.40
CA ASP A 360 -5.01 -18.47 24.45
C ASP A 360 -5.54 -19.00 25.81
N ASP A 361 -5.00 -20.15 26.24
CA ASP A 361 -5.53 -20.98 27.33
C ASP A 361 -4.54 -21.29 28.45
N GLY A 362 -3.31 -20.77 28.36
CA GLY A 362 -2.22 -21.00 29.31
C GLY A 362 -1.84 -22.47 29.46
N SER A 363 -2.02 -23.26 28.39
CA SER A 363 -1.82 -24.71 28.41
C SER A 363 -0.55 -25.14 27.68
N ALA A 364 0.26 -25.96 28.35
CA ALA A 364 1.38 -26.66 27.71
C ALA A 364 0.94 -27.58 26.54
N THR A 365 -0.35 -27.93 26.43
CA THR A 365 -0.87 -28.76 25.34
C THR A 365 -0.94 -27.97 24.03
N SER A 366 -1.55 -26.78 24.06
CA SER A 366 -1.59 -25.82 22.95
C SER A 366 -0.20 -25.22 22.68
N GLY A 367 0.64 -25.14 23.72
CA GLY A 367 1.92 -24.44 23.66
C GLY A 367 1.82 -22.99 24.12
N ASP A 368 0.66 -22.57 24.63
CA ASP A 368 0.46 -21.25 25.22
C ASP A 368 0.89 -21.22 26.69
N GLU A 369 1.59 -20.17 27.09
CA GLU A 369 2.18 -20.03 28.42
C GLU A 369 1.24 -19.33 29.41
N THR A 370 0.41 -18.36 28.95
CA THR A 370 -0.40 -17.52 29.83
C THR A 370 -1.79 -17.29 29.23
N ALA A 371 -2.83 -17.71 29.94
CA ALA A 371 -4.20 -17.58 29.46
C ALA A 371 -4.70 -16.12 29.47
N ASN A 372 -5.45 -15.76 28.41
CA ASN A 372 -6.11 -14.49 28.14
C ASN A 372 -5.16 -13.27 28.08
N ASP A 373 -3.95 -13.43 27.54
CA ASP A 373 -3.01 -12.32 27.33
C ASP A 373 -3.01 -11.78 25.88
N GLY A 374 -3.82 -12.39 25.01
CA GLY A 374 -3.95 -12.08 23.59
C GLY A 374 -2.91 -12.78 22.71
N PHE A 375 -2.06 -13.65 23.26
CA PHE A 375 -1.21 -14.57 22.51
C PHE A 375 -1.90 -15.91 22.36
N PHE A 376 -2.00 -16.34 21.12
CA PHE A 376 -2.56 -17.63 20.76
C PHE A 376 -1.42 -18.55 20.34
N ALA A 377 -1.51 -19.84 20.69
CA ALA A 377 -0.54 -20.85 20.28
C ALA A 377 -1.20 -22.09 19.68
N ALA A 378 -0.50 -22.70 18.73
CA ALA A 378 -0.78 -24.05 18.25
C ALA A 378 0.53 -24.78 17.91
N LYS A 379 0.46 -26.11 17.82
CA LYS A 379 1.61 -26.97 17.49
C LYS A 379 1.50 -27.57 16.10
N ILE A 380 2.62 -27.58 15.40
CA ILE A 380 2.87 -28.48 14.29
C ILE A 380 3.47 -29.76 14.90
N PRO A 381 2.82 -30.93 14.75
CA PRO A 381 3.25 -32.14 15.41
C PRO A 381 4.55 -32.69 14.81
N ALA A 382 5.39 -33.31 15.64
CA ALA A 382 6.69 -33.84 15.23
C ALA A 382 6.59 -34.84 14.06
N ASP A 383 5.49 -35.59 13.94
CA ASP A 383 5.29 -36.57 12.86
C ASP A 383 5.03 -35.93 11.48
N ALA A 384 4.70 -34.64 11.43
CA ALA A 384 4.60 -33.86 10.21
C ALA A 384 5.95 -33.27 9.74
N LEU A 385 7.01 -33.41 10.55
CA LEU A 385 8.33 -32.84 10.31
C LEU A 385 9.31 -33.93 9.85
N GLN A 386 9.92 -33.75 8.68
CA GLN A 386 10.96 -34.66 8.19
C GLN A 386 12.24 -33.90 7.85
N ALA A 387 13.38 -34.48 8.21
CA ALA A 387 14.70 -33.91 7.95
C ALA A 387 14.90 -33.57 6.46
N GLY A 388 15.39 -32.37 6.18
CA GLY A 388 15.63 -31.86 4.83
C GLY A 388 14.43 -31.19 4.16
N GLU A 389 13.24 -31.29 4.76
CA GLU A 389 12.03 -30.64 4.25
C GLU A 389 11.86 -29.22 4.81
N MET A 390 11.11 -28.39 4.07
CA MET A 390 10.57 -27.14 4.63
C MET A 390 9.20 -27.40 5.25
N VAL A 391 8.90 -26.67 6.32
CA VAL A 391 7.55 -26.52 6.85
C VAL A 391 7.21 -25.03 6.84
N ARG A 392 5.98 -24.71 6.42
CA ARG A 392 5.54 -23.33 6.26
C ARG A 392 4.08 -23.14 6.66
N TRP A 393 3.73 -21.97 7.14
CA TRP A 393 2.46 -21.67 7.77
C TRP A 393 2.03 -20.22 7.59
N TYR A 394 0.75 -19.98 7.79
CA TYR A 394 0.20 -18.66 8.07
C TYR A 394 -0.80 -18.77 9.22
N VAL A 395 -1.01 -17.65 9.91
CA VAL A 395 -2.07 -17.52 10.93
C VAL A 395 -3.19 -16.70 10.33
N SER A 396 -4.44 -17.09 10.56
CA SER A 396 -5.62 -16.33 10.17
C SER A 396 -6.58 -16.16 11.34
N ALA A 397 -7.36 -15.10 11.34
CA ALA A 397 -8.39 -14.84 12.34
C ALA A 397 -9.57 -14.11 11.70
N ALA A 398 -10.75 -14.26 12.29
CA ALA A 398 -11.93 -13.48 11.96
C ALA A 398 -12.45 -12.73 13.18
N ASP A 399 -13.15 -11.63 12.95
CA ASP A 399 -13.88 -10.92 13.99
C ASP A 399 -15.37 -11.36 14.04
N ALA A 400 -16.11 -10.79 14.99
CA ALA A 400 -17.53 -11.06 15.19
C ALA A 400 -18.43 -10.68 13.98
N ASN A 401 -17.92 -9.87 13.05
CA ASN A 401 -18.62 -9.49 11.81
C ASN A 401 -18.24 -10.41 10.63
N GLY A 402 -17.28 -11.31 10.82
CA GLY A 402 -16.81 -12.25 9.81
C GLY A 402 -15.72 -11.70 8.90
N LEU A 403 -15.16 -10.52 9.20
CA LEU A 403 -14.00 -9.98 8.48
C LEU A 403 -12.77 -10.77 8.87
N THR A 404 -11.92 -11.08 7.90
CA THR A 404 -10.76 -11.96 8.11
C THR A 404 -9.45 -11.26 7.85
N SER A 405 -8.44 -11.62 8.65
CA SER A 405 -7.05 -11.26 8.42
C SER A 405 -6.20 -12.51 8.41
N ARG A 406 -5.04 -12.41 7.76
CA ARG A 406 -4.00 -13.42 7.81
C ARG A 406 -2.60 -12.79 7.91
N SER A 407 -1.66 -13.54 8.47
CA SER A 407 -0.24 -13.18 8.52
C SER A 407 0.60 -14.36 8.01
N PRO A 408 1.38 -14.18 6.92
CA PRO A 408 1.45 -12.95 6.10
C PRO A 408 0.12 -12.68 5.37
N ALA A 409 -0.15 -11.42 5.00
CA ALA A 409 -1.44 -11.01 4.44
C ALA A 409 -1.70 -11.57 3.03
N PHE A 410 -0.63 -11.67 2.21
CA PHE A 410 -0.65 -12.23 0.84
C PHE A 410 -1.82 -11.67 0.00
N LEU A 411 -1.90 -10.34 -0.09
CA LEU A 411 -3.04 -9.62 -0.68
C LEU A 411 -3.02 -9.60 -2.22
N ASP A 412 -1.85 -9.65 -2.85
CA ASP A 412 -1.75 -9.84 -4.30
C ASP A 412 -1.38 -11.29 -4.65
N ASN A 413 -2.22 -11.92 -5.48
CA ASN A 413 -2.06 -13.27 -6.00
C ASN A 413 -1.83 -13.32 -7.51
N SER A 414 -1.61 -12.17 -8.16
CA SER A 414 -1.37 -12.04 -9.61
C SER A 414 -0.18 -12.87 -10.09
N GLY A 415 0.71 -13.24 -9.16
CA GLY A 415 1.94 -13.97 -9.43
C GLY A 415 3.05 -13.09 -9.99
N GLU A 416 2.85 -11.76 -10.03
CA GLU A 416 3.85 -10.77 -10.38
C GLU A 416 4.51 -10.16 -9.12
N ASP A 417 3.79 -10.04 -8.00
CA ASP A 417 4.32 -9.41 -6.79
C ASP A 417 5.03 -10.30 -5.77
N GLN A 418 5.91 -9.62 -5.05
CA GLN A 418 7.03 -10.05 -4.23
C GLN A 418 6.64 -10.21 -2.73
N SER A 419 5.53 -10.90 -2.42
CA SER A 419 5.12 -11.11 -1.01
C SER A 419 5.16 -12.59 -0.58
N PRO A 420 5.56 -12.89 0.68
CA PRO A 420 5.46 -14.24 1.21
C PRO A 420 4.01 -14.73 1.27
N GLU A 421 3.73 -15.93 0.79
CA GLU A 421 2.45 -16.59 1.03
C GLU A 421 2.46 -17.25 2.42
N TYR A 422 3.63 -17.68 2.89
CA TYR A 422 3.82 -18.33 4.18
C TYR A 422 5.03 -17.77 4.93
N TRP A 423 4.95 -17.82 6.26
CA TRP A 423 6.14 -17.94 7.11
C TRP A 423 6.64 -19.38 7.05
N GLY A 424 7.91 -19.64 7.35
CA GLY A 424 8.39 -21.02 7.34
C GLY A 424 9.79 -21.23 7.86
N THR A 425 10.23 -22.47 7.85
CA THR A 425 11.59 -22.84 8.24
C THR A 425 12.01 -24.16 7.60
N LEU A 426 13.28 -24.50 7.78
CA LEU A 426 13.87 -25.79 7.42
C LEU A 426 13.81 -26.75 8.61
N VAL A 427 13.43 -28.00 8.35
CA VAL A 427 13.66 -29.11 9.28
C VAL A 427 15.07 -29.65 9.03
N THR A 428 15.94 -29.54 10.01
CA THR A 428 17.37 -29.82 9.91
C THR A 428 17.63 -31.29 9.56
N ASP A 429 18.45 -31.52 8.55
CA ASP A 429 19.08 -32.83 8.32
C ASP A 429 20.45 -32.89 8.99
N SER A 430 20.51 -33.56 10.15
CA SER A 430 21.76 -33.76 10.88
C SER A 430 22.81 -34.58 10.14
N ALA A 431 22.43 -35.31 9.07
CA ALA A 431 23.37 -36.04 8.23
C ALA A 431 24.06 -35.15 7.18
N LEU A 432 23.55 -33.93 6.95
CA LEU A 432 24.10 -32.98 6.01
C LEU A 432 25.34 -32.28 6.60
N ASP A 433 26.51 -32.78 6.26
CA ASP A 433 27.80 -32.15 6.58
C ASP A 433 28.39 -31.50 5.33
N SER A 434 28.49 -30.17 5.33
CA SER A 434 29.11 -29.42 4.25
C SER A 434 30.02 -28.31 4.77
N GLN A 435 31.19 -28.19 4.15
CA GLN A 435 32.10 -27.06 4.35
C GLN A 435 31.73 -25.86 3.47
N LEU A 436 30.79 -26.03 2.53
CA LEU A 436 30.24 -24.94 1.73
C LEU A 436 28.96 -24.43 2.40
N PRO A 437 28.65 -23.13 2.28
CA PRO A 437 27.32 -22.63 2.59
C PRO A 437 26.27 -23.46 1.85
N VAL A 438 25.24 -23.88 2.59
CA VAL A 438 24.16 -24.70 2.06
C VAL A 438 22.97 -23.80 1.74
N TYR A 439 22.58 -23.79 0.47
CA TYR A 439 21.41 -23.10 -0.04
C TYR A 439 20.32 -24.13 -0.31
N HIS A 440 19.29 -24.15 0.53
CA HIS A 440 18.14 -25.03 0.35
C HIS A 440 17.13 -24.35 -0.55
N TRP A 441 16.83 -25.00 -1.68
CA TRP A 441 15.92 -24.51 -2.70
C TRP A 441 14.72 -25.44 -2.82
N PHE A 442 13.53 -24.94 -2.55
CA PHE A 442 12.29 -25.71 -2.60
C PHE A 442 11.47 -25.26 -3.80
N ILE A 443 11.07 -26.21 -4.65
CA ILE A 443 10.18 -25.97 -5.80
C ILE A 443 9.08 -27.01 -5.85
N GLU A 444 7.91 -26.57 -6.29
CA GLU A 444 6.76 -27.45 -6.44
C GLU A 444 7.08 -28.56 -7.45
N PRO A 445 6.94 -29.85 -7.08
CA PRO A 445 7.17 -30.95 -8.00
C PRO A 445 6.36 -30.79 -9.29
N GLY A 446 7.01 -30.93 -10.44
CA GLY A 446 6.41 -30.74 -11.76
C GLY A 446 6.60 -29.33 -12.36
N THR A 447 7.07 -28.36 -11.57
CA THR A 447 7.36 -27.00 -12.06
C THR A 447 8.81 -26.81 -12.53
N GLU A 448 9.65 -27.85 -12.49
CA GLU A 448 11.09 -27.77 -12.81
C GLU A 448 11.33 -27.27 -14.25
N SER A 449 10.45 -27.65 -15.17
CA SER A 449 10.50 -27.20 -16.57
C SER A 449 10.29 -25.69 -16.69
N ARG A 450 9.46 -25.10 -15.82
CA ARG A 450 9.23 -23.65 -15.76
C ARG A 450 10.45 -22.92 -15.21
N ALA A 451 11.07 -23.43 -14.13
CA ALA A 451 12.34 -22.91 -13.61
C ALA A 451 13.46 -22.94 -14.67
N ASN A 452 13.43 -23.92 -15.59
CA ASN A 452 14.34 -24.02 -16.73
C ASN A 452 13.93 -23.17 -17.95
N SER A 453 13.00 -22.23 -17.77
CA SER A 453 12.52 -21.32 -18.81
C SER A 453 12.57 -19.87 -18.33
N THR A 454 12.41 -18.92 -19.25
CA THR A 454 12.30 -17.50 -18.89
C THR A 454 10.99 -17.16 -18.19
N ARG A 455 9.97 -18.03 -18.26
CA ARG A 455 8.69 -17.83 -17.56
C ARG A 455 8.81 -18.02 -16.05
N GLY A 456 9.78 -18.81 -15.60
CA GLY A 456 10.02 -19.07 -14.18
C GLY A 456 8.87 -19.72 -13.43
N THR A 457 9.09 -19.93 -12.13
CA THR A 457 8.11 -20.45 -11.16
C THR A 457 8.41 -19.89 -9.77
N ARG A 458 7.49 -20.07 -8.83
CA ARG A 458 7.66 -19.65 -7.44
C ARG A 458 8.30 -20.79 -6.65
N SER A 459 9.09 -20.40 -5.66
CA SER A 459 9.94 -21.28 -4.88
C SER A 459 10.07 -20.75 -3.45
N SER A 460 10.61 -21.57 -2.57
CA SER A 460 11.04 -21.10 -1.25
C SER A 460 12.52 -21.41 -1.06
N VAL A 461 13.20 -20.64 -0.24
CA VAL A 461 14.63 -20.72 0.01
C VAL A 461 14.87 -20.72 1.52
N PHE A 462 15.82 -21.54 1.96
CA PHE A 462 16.40 -21.41 3.30
C PHE A 462 17.92 -21.29 3.18
N TYR A 463 18.48 -20.24 3.77
CA TYR A 463 19.91 -19.96 3.75
C TYR A 463 20.32 -19.19 5.00
N ALA A 464 21.47 -19.53 5.57
CA ALA A 464 22.06 -18.84 6.73
C ALA A 464 21.09 -18.59 7.91
N GLY A 465 20.16 -19.53 8.16
CA GLY A 465 19.19 -19.40 9.25
C GLY A 465 17.90 -18.65 8.90
N GLU A 466 17.78 -18.11 7.69
CA GLU A 466 16.61 -17.36 7.24
C GLU A 466 15.80 -18.14 6.19
N PHE A 467 14.47 -18.01 6.29
CA PHE A 467 13.52 -18.56 5.33
C PHE A 467 12.91 -17.46 4.45
N TYR A 468 12.84 -17.73 3.15
CA TYR A 468 12.25 -16.86 2.14
C TYR A 468 11.20 -17.65 1.38
N ASP A 469 9.94 -17.22 1.42
CA ASP A 469 8.86 -17.86 0.68
C ASP A 469 8.52 -17.09 -0.60
N ASN A 470 7.84 -17.74 -1.54
CA ASN A 470 7.35 -17.13 -2.77
C ASN A 470 8.42 -16.44 -3.65
N VAL A 471 9.68 -16.84 -3.51
CA VAL A 471 10.83 -16.39 -4.30
C VAL A 471 10.64 -16.79 -5.76
N PHE A 472 10.75 -15.86 -6.69
CA PHE A 472 10.67 -16.16 -8.11
C PHE A 472 11.99 -16.70 -8.63
N VAL A 473 11.94 -17.85 -9.32
CA VAL A 473 13.13 -18.48 -9.90
C VAL A 473 12.93 -18.74 -11.40
N ARG A 474 13.95 -18.39 -12.18
CA ARG A 474 13.99 -18.67 -13.62
C ARG A 474 15.39 -18.97 -14.13
N ILE A 475 15.47 -19.51 -15.34
CA ILE A 475 16.74 -19.78 -16.00
C ILE A 475 17.46 -18.46 -16.33
N ARG A 476 18.79 -18.47 -16.25
CA ARG A 476 19.62 -17.34 -16.67
C ARG A 476 20.77 -17.72 -17.61
N GLY A 477 21.25 -16.69 -18.31
CA GLY A 477 22.39 -16.74 -19.22
C GLY A 477 21.98 -16.83 -20.69
N GLY A 478 22.99 -16.88 -21.57
CA GLY A 478 22.82 -17.03 -23.02
C GLY A 478 23.06 -18.48 -23.45
N SER A 479 24.26 -18.79 -23.92
CA SER A 479 24.66 -20.15 -24.32
C SER A 479 24.58 -21.17 -23.17
N SER A 480 24.76 -20.73 -21.92
CA SER A 480 24.67 -21.58 -20.71
C SER A 480 23.29 -22.19 -20.49
N THR A 481 22.23 -21.60 -21.07
CA THR A 481 20.86 -22.12 -20.97
C THR A 481 20.70 -23.51 -21.60
N SER A 482 21.58 -23.87 -22.55
CA SER A 482 21.58 -25.17 -23.22
C SER A 482 22.32 -26.28 -22.44
N LEU A 483 23.09 -25.93 -21.41
CA LEU A 483 23.93 -26.90 -20.66
C LEU A 483 23.08 -27.86 -19.83
N VAL A 484 23.59 -29.06 -19.52
CA VAL A 484 22.84 -30.01 -18.68
C VAL A 484 22.58 -29.44 -17.29
N LYS A 485 23.62 -28.84 -16.69
CA LYS A 485 23.53 -28.14 -15.41
C LYS A 485 23.32 -26.64 -15.67
N LYS A 486 22.15 -26.14 -15.31
CA LYS A 486 21.68 -24.78 -15.60
C LYS A 486 22.15 -23.75 -14.57
N SER A 487 22.10 -22.48 -14.96
CA SER A 487 22.18 -21.34 -14.05
C SER A 487 20.79 -20.78 -13.78
N TYR A 488 20.56 -20.28 -12.58
CA TYR A 488 19.29 -19.71 -12.16
C TYR A 488 19.47 -18.29 -11.65
N LYS A 489 18.42 -17.49 -11.81
CA LYS A 489 18.24 -16.19 -11.15
C LYS A 489 17.11 -16.35 -10.15
N PHE A 490 17.29 -15.80 -8.96
CA PHE A 490 16.28 -15.74 -7.91
C PHE A 490 16.00 -14.28 -7.62
N ASP A 491 14.72 -13.93 -7.66
CA ASP A 491 14.19 -12.60 -7.36
C ASP A 491 13.36 -12.76 -6.07
N PHE A 492 13.82 -12.13 -4.99
CA PHE A 492 13.28 -12.25 -3.63
C PHE A 492 12.11 -11.29 -3.41
N ASN A 493 11.61 -11.25 -2.18
CA ASN A 493 10.49 -10.40 -1.80
C ASN A 493 11.00 -9.03 -1.32
N THR A 494 10.44 -7.93 -1.79
CA THR A 494 10.81 -6.55 -1.41
C THR A 494 10.80 -6.31 0.10
N ALA A 495 9.83 -6.89 0.80
CA ALA A 495 9.71 -6.78 2.27
C ALA A 495 10.68 -7.72 3.03
N HIS A 496 11.40 -8.60 2.32
CA HIS A 496 12.32 -9.57 2.90
C HIS A 496 13.42 -9.99 1.90
N ASP A 497 14.25 -9.01 1.52
CA ASP A 497 15.40 -9.22 0.62
C ASP A 497 16.38 -10.26 1.15
N PHE A 498 17.15 -10.86 0.25
CA PHE A 498 18.08 -11.94 0.58
C PHE A 498 19.30 -11.45 1.35
N ARG A 499 19.64 -12.13 2.44
CA ARG A 499 20.86 -11.90 3.20
C ARG A 499 21.88 -13.00 2.91
N PHE A 500 22.91 -12.65 2.14
CA PHE A 500 24.00 -13.59 1.82
C PHE A 500 25.12 -13.61 2.86
N ASP A 501 25.29 -12.50 3.59
CA ASP A 501 26.26 -12.27 4.66
C ASP A 501 25.61 -11.41 5.77
N GLU A 502 25.95 -11.63 7.04
CA GLU A 502 25.37 -10.89 8.17
C GLU A 502 25.85 -9.45 8.26
N ASP A 503 27.06 -9.18 7.74
CA ASP A 503 27.71 -7.87 7.77
C ASP A 503 27.46 -7.06 6.49
N ALA A 504 26.79 -7.64 5.49
CA ALA A 504 26.44 -6.98 4.23
C ALA A 504 24.98 -6.55 4.18
N ASP A 505 24.72 -5.53 3.36
CA ASP A 505 23.36 -5.15 3.00
C ASP A 505 22.65 -6.29 2.25
N ARG A 506 21.32 -6.32 2.37
CA ARG A 506 20.50 -7.33 1.69
C ARG A 506 20.43 -7.04 0.18
N VAL A 507 20.15 -8.08 -0.59
CA VAL A 507 20.05 -8.01 -2.05
C VAL A 507 18.70 -8.54 -2.52
N THR A 508 18.09 -7.81 -3.46
CA THR A 508 16.79 -8.15 -4.04
C THR A 508 16.87 -9.35 -4.98
N GLU A 509 18.02 -9.51 -5.65
CA GLU A 509 18.23 -10.55 -6.65
C GLU A 509 19.59 -11.22 -6.48
N ILE A 510 19.64 -12.53 -6.69
CA ILE A 510 20.90 -13.27 -6.74
C ILE A 510 20.96 -14.16 -7.97
N ASN A 511 22.18 -14.55 -8.30
CA ASN A 511 22.41 -15.52 -9.34
C ASN A 511 23.10 -16.76 -8.79
N VAL A 512 22.57 -17.93 -9.16
CA VAL A 512 23.17 -19.22 -8.88
C VAL A 512 23.69 -19.80 -10.19
N ASN A 513 24.99 -19.59 -10.43
CA ASN A 513 25.64 -19.92 -11.68
C ASN A 513 26.15 -21.36 -11.73
N THR A 514 25.92 -22.00 -12.88
CA THR A 514 26.49 -23.31 -13.18
C THR A 514 28.01 -23.26 -13.25
N THR A 515 28.65 -24.28 -12.68
CA THR A 515 30.09 -24.53 -12.85
C THR A 515 30.39 -25.47 -14.02
N TYR A 516 29.40 -25.80 -14.86
CA TYR A 516 29.51 -26.88 -15.85
C TYR A 516 30.66 -26.69 -16.86
N THR A 517 30.86 -25.48 -17.37
CA THR A 517 31.96 -25.15 -18.30
C THR A 517 33.27 -24.87 -17.55
N ASN A 518 33.18 -24.48 -16.29
CA ASN A 518 34.28 -24.10 -15.42
C ASN A 518 34.68 -25.28 -14.51
N LYS A 519 35.55 -26.17 -15.02
CA LYS A 519 35.89 -27.43 -14.35
C LYS A 519 36.70 -27.30 -13.06
N ASP A 520 37.28 -26.14 -12.82
CA ASP A 520 38.00 -25.75 -11.59
C ASP A 520 37.10 -25.09 -10.56
N TYR A 521 35.84 -24.78 -10.88
CA TYR A 521 34.79 -24.24 -10.01
C TYR A 521 35.04 -22.83 -9.44
N VAL A 522 36.27 -22.33 -9.46
CA VAL A 522 36.67 -21.14 -8.69
C VAL A 522 36.86 -19.87 -9.51
N ARG A 523 36.96 -19.92 -10.86
CA ARG A 523 37.36 -18.72 -11.62
C ARG A 523 36.41 -17.54 -11.51
N GLN A 524 35.12 -17.79 -11.22
CA GLN A 524 34.16 -16.69 -11.05
C GLN A 524 34.47 -15.91 -9.77
N ALA A 525 34.56 -16.59 -8.62
CA ALA A 525 34.96 -15.99 -7.34
C ALA A 525 36.32 -15.28 -7.46
N LEU A 526 37.36 -16.00 -7.89
CA LEU A 526 38.71 -15.45 -8.07
C LEU A 526 38.75 -14.20 -8.96
N ALA A 527 37.91 -14.12 -9.99
CA ALA A 527 37.89 -12.96 -10.87
C ALA A 527 37.35 -11.71 -10.16
N PHE A 528 36.23 -11.84 -9.46
CA PHE A 528 35.65 -10.74 -8.70
C PHE A 528 36.53 -10.33 -7.51
N GLU A 529 37.05 -11.29 -6.74
CA GLU A 529 38.02 -11.05 -5.67
C GLU A 529 39.27 -10.32 -6.18
N THR A 530 39.74 -10.64 -7.40
CA THR A 530 40.88 -9.94 -8.00
C THR A 530 40.55 -8.49 -8.38
N TYR A 531 39.32 -8.22 -8.81
CA TYR A 531 38.87 -6.85 -9.10
C TYR A 531 38.76 -6.03 -7.83
N ASP A 532 38.12 -6.58 -6.80
CA ASP A 532 38.01 -5.96 -5.48
C ASP A 532 39.40 -5.68 -4.87
N ALA A 533 40.30 -6.68 -4.88
CA ALA A 533 41.67 -6.51 -4.41
C ALA A 533 42.48 -5.46 -5.23
N ALA A 534 42.04 -5.15 -6.45
CA ALA A 534 42.62 -4.09 -7.28
C ALA A 534 41.96 -2.71 -7.04
N GLY A 535 40.98 -2.60 -6.15
CA GLY A 535 40.22 -1.40 -5.83
C GLY A 535 39.13 -1.07 -6.85
N LEU A 536 38.57 -2.08 -7.52
CA LEU A 536 37.47 -1.93 -8.47
C LEU A 536 36.18 -2.48 -7.86
N PRO A 537 35.04 -1.78 -8.00
CA PRO A 537 33.73 -2.30 -7.63
C PRO A 537 33.47 -3.67 -8.24
N ALA A 538 33.13 -4.66 -7.42
CA ALA A 538 32.96 -6.04 -7.82
C ALA A 538 31.75 -6.69 -7.13
N SER A 539 31.15 -7.68 -7.79
CA SER A 539 30.09 -8.49 -7.20
C SER A 539 30.66 -9.53 -6.25
N GLU A 540 29.96 -9.80 -5.15
CA GLU A 540 30.29 -10.92 -4.29
C GLU A 540 30.04 -12.26 -5.00
N ALA A 541 30.97 -13.21 -4.84
CA ALA A 541 30.85 -14.51 -5.48
C ALA A 541 31.61 -15.62 -4.73
N PHE A 542 30.90 -16.70 -4.39
CA PHE A 542 31.47 -17.84 -3.66
C PHE A 542 30.75 -19.17 -3.98
N PRO A 543 31.43 -20.32 -3.83
CA PRO A 543 30.81 -21.62 -4.08
C PRO A 543 29.80 -21.97 -2.99
N MET A 544 28.64 -22.48 -3.40
CA MET A 544 27.60 -22.98 -2.49
C MET A 544 27.22 -24.42 -2.84
N ARG A 545 26.83 -25.18 -1.82
CA ARG A 545 26.11 -26.43 -1.99
C ARG A 545 24.63 -26.12 -2.10
N ILE A 546 24.00 -26.60 -3.16
CA ILE A 546 22.56 -26.46 -3.41
C ILE A 546 21.89 -27.79 -3.08
N GLU A 547 21.00 -27.76 -2.08
CA GLU A 547 20.01 -28.79 -1.83
C GLU A 547 18.73 -28.38 -2.55
N ARG A 548 18.10 -29.29 -3.32
CA ARG A 548 16.81 -29.03 -3.93
C ARG A 548 15.79 -30.06 -3.47
N ASN A 549 14.73 -29.59 -2.81
CA ASN A 549 13.70 -30.44 -2.21
C ASN A 549 14.29 -31.54 -1.30
N GLY A 550 15.27 -31.17 -0.45
CA GLY A 550 15.91 -32.08 0.50
C GLY A 550 17.00 -33.00 -0.08
N GLU A 551 17.30 -32.90 -1.38
CA GLU A 551 18.34 -33.72 -2.01
C GLU A 551 19.43 -32.89 -2.68
N PHE A 552 20.66 -33.43 -2.69
CA PHE A 552 21.80 -32.76 -3.31
C PHE A 552 21.52 -32.50 -4.79
N PHE A 553 21.54 -31.23 -5.17
CA PHE A 553 21.27 -30.80 -6.54
C PHE A 553 22.55 -30.38 -7.27
N SER A 554 23.39 -29.56 -6.64
CA SER A 554 24.63 -29.08 -7.26
C SER A 554 25.58 -28.37 -6.32
N VAL A 555 26.86 -28.31 -6.70
CA VAL A 555 27.75 -27.23 -6.25
C VAL A 555 27.69 -26.09 -7.25
N ALA A 556 27.14 -24.95 -6.91
CA ALA A 556 26.99 -23.80 -7.80
C ALA A 556 27.78 -22.60 -7.28
N MET A 557 27.82 -21.53 -8.08
CA MET A 557 28.46 -20.27 -7.68
C MET A 557 27.36 -19.26 -7.34
N PHE A 558 27.33 -18.78 -6.10
CA PHE A 558 26.64 -17.53 -5.78
C PHE A 558 27.31 -16.40 -6.56
N VAL A 559 26.52 -15.53 -7.17
CA VAL A 559 27.01 -14.28 -7.73
C VAL A 559 25.95 -13.22 -7.45
N GLU A 560 26.32 -12.23 -6.66
CA GLU A 560 25.52 -11.04 -6.43
C GLU A 560 25.16 -10.37 -7.77
N GLN A 561 23.95 -9.85 -7.83
CA GLN A 561 23.50 -9.07 -8.97
C GLN A 561 24.02 -7.63 -8.87
N PRO A 562 24.66 -7.08 -9.91
CA PRO A 562 24.92 -5.64 -9.96
C PRO A 562 23.61 -4.85 -10.03
N ASP A 563 23.34 -4.06 -9.01
CA ASP A 563 22.19 -3.18 -8.81
C ASP A 563 22.56 -1.98 -7.91
N ALA A 564 21.56 -1.26 -7.40
CA ALA A 564 21.75 -0.11 -6.52
C ALA A 564 22.40 -0.48 -5.18
N ASN A 565 22.16 -1.70 -4.66
CA ASN A 565 22.74 -2.16 -3.41
C ASN A 565 24.26 -2.38 -3.55
N LEU A 566 24.69 -2.95 -4.69
CA LEU A 566 26.12 -3.03 -5.00
C LEU A 566 26.75 -1.62 -5.06
N LEU A 567 26.10 -0.67 -5.73
CA LEU A 567 26.63 0.70 -5.82
C LEU A 567 26.77 1.34 -4.43
N ALA A 568 25.75 1.22 -3.59
CA ALA A 568 25.76 1.74 -2.22
C ALA A 568 26.92 1.14 -1.40
N ARG A 569 27.09 -0.19 -1.43
CA ARG A 569 28.18 -0.89 -0.72
C ARG A 569 29.56 -0.39 -1.15
N GLU A 570 29.72 -0.12 -2.44
CA GLU A 570 30.99 0.33 -3.03
C GLU A 570 31.23 1.84 -2.85
N GLY A 571 30.36 2.54 -2.11
CA GLY A 571 30.44 3.98 -1.88
C GLY A 571 30.19 4.81 -3.15
N LEU A 572 29.48 4.23 -4.12
CA LEU A 572 29.03 4.89 -5.33
C LEU A 572 27.60 5.44 -5.13
N ASP A 573 27.19 6.31 -6.04
CA ASP A 573 25.82 6.82 -6.09
C ASP A 573 24.86 5.65 -6.43
N PRO A 574 23.99 5.20 -5.49
CA PRO A 574 23.05 4.11 -5.75
C PRO A 574 21.99 4.47 -6.81
N ASP A 575 21.78 5.77 -7.04
CA ASP A 575 20.91 6.31 -8.09
C ASP A 575 21.65 6.57 -9.41
N GLY A 576 22.96 6.27 -9.43
CA GLY A 576 23.82 6.42 -10.59
C GLY A 576 23.42 5.47 -11.73
N ALA A 577 23.74 5.87 -12.96
CA ALA A 577 23.43 5.06 -14.13
C ALA A 577 24.31 3.79 -14.20
N LEU A 578 23.70 2.63 -13.97
CA LEU A 578 24.34 1.32 -14.10
C LEU A 578 24.00 0.65 -15.44
N TYR A 579 25.00 0.48 -16.31
CA TYR A 579 24.81 -0.14 -17.62
C TYR A 579 25.38 -1.56 -17.67
N LYS A 580 24.52 -2.54 -17.95
CA LYS A 580 24.93 -3.91 -18.27
C LYS A 580 25.30 -3.99 -19.75
N MET A 581 26.58 -4.25 -20.06
CA MET A 581 27.02 -4.47 -21.43
C MET A 581 26.35 -5.72 -21.99
N PHE A 582 25.49 -5.55 -22.99
CA PHE A 582 24.80 -6.62 -23.66
C PHE A 582 25.26 -6.71 -25.12
N ASN A 583 25.60 -7.92 -25.56
CA ASN A 583 25.91 -8.20 -26.96
C ASN A 583 25.04 -9.35 -27.45
N THR A 584 24.24 -9.10 -28.49
CA THR A 584 23.70 -10.15 -29.34
C THR A 584 24.84 -10.65 -30.21
N PHE A 585 25.64 -11.61 -29.74
CA PHE A 585 26.55 -12.34 -30.63
C PHE A 585 25.68 -13.06 -31.68
N THR A 586 25.39 -12.39 -32.80
CA THR A 586 24.74 -12.92 -33.99
C THR A 586 25.72 -13.71 -34.83
#